data_AF-A0A2T5P646-F1
#
_entry.id   AF-A0A2T5P646-F1
#
_cell.length_a   1.000
_cell.length_b   1.000
_cell.length_c   1.000
_cell.angle_alpha   90.00
_cell.angle_beta   90.00
_cell.angle_gamma   90.00
#
_symmetry.space_group_name_H-M   'P 1'
#
loop_
_entity.id
_entity.type
_entity.pdbx_description
1 polymer ?
#
loop_
_entity_poly.entity_id
_entity_poly.type
_entity_poly.pdbx_seq_one_letter_code
_entity_poly.pdbx_strand_id
1 'polypeptide(L)'
;RIEAIQTQFERVQLRGKARGVGTGHLFKLTNYPRSDQNREYLVISASYQISQESVESGHGGGDQYQSSLVCIEASQPYRLLPMTVRPIVQGPQTAMVVGPQGEEIWTDQYGRIKVHFYWDRHDQSNENSSCWIRVSQYWAGKSWGSIHVPRIGQEVIVSFLEGDPDRPIVSGRVYNAEQPVPYELPANATQSGIKSRSSKGGTPANFNEIRMEDKKGEEQLFIHAEKNQDIEVENDETHWVGHDRTKTIDNDETVHVKHDRTETVDNNETITIGVDRTEKVGNNETITIGVDRTESVGSNETISIGTNRSETVGSDETISIGANRSETVGNDETISIGANRSETVGSNETISIGSNQSVDVGNNQSTSIGKSESRNVGQDRSTSVGKNDSVNVGKNFSLNAGDSITLTTGSASISMKKDGTIVIRGKNITVDGSGAITIKASKNVTVKGQKILQN
;
A
#
# COMPACT_ATOMS: atom_id res chain seq x y z
N ARG A 1 -11.34 -53.59 43.44
CA ARG A 1 -12.03 -54.52 42.50
C ARG A 1 -11.48 -55.93 42.59
N ILE A 2 -10.15 -56.14 42.51
CA ILE A 2 -9.55 -57.49 42.62
C ILE A 2 -9.88 -58.17 43.96
N GLU A 3 -9.81 -57.46 45.08
CA GLU A 3 -10.21 -57.97 46.41
C GLU A 3 -11.67 -58.46 46.46
N ALA A 4 -12.58 -57.79 45.75
CA ALA A 4 -14.00 -58.18 45.69
C ALA A 4 -14.22 -59.50 44.92
N ILE A 5 -13.39 -59.74 43.90
CA ILE A 5 -13.39 -61.01 43.15
C ILE A 5 -12.71 -62.10 43.98
N GLN A 6 -11.59 -61.79 44.64
CA GLN A 6 -10.90 -62.74 45.54
C GLN A 6 -11.77 -63.16 46.73
N THR A 7 -12.74 -62.35 47.16
CA THR A 7 -13.76 -62.73 48.14
C THR A 7 -14.62 -63.93 47.69
N GLN A 8 -14.56 -64.32 46.42
CA GLN A 8 -15.20 -65.53 45.89
C GLN A 8 -14.27 -66.75 45.84
N PHE A 9 -12.95 -66.57 46.02
CA PHE A 9 -11.96 -67.64 45.88
C PHE A 9 -12.10 -68.72 46.96
N GLU A 10 -12.14 -68.30 48.23
CA GLU A 10 -12.36 -69.20 49.36
C GLU A 10 -13.58 -68.73 50.16
N ARG A 11 -14.66 -69.51 50.08
CA ARG A 11 -15.89 -69.29 50.86
C ARG A 11 -16.20 -70.53 51.66
N VAL A 12 -16.47 -70.33 52.94
CA VAL A 12 -16.84 -71.41 53.86
C VAL A 12 -18.33 -71.30 54.14
N GLN A 13 -19.07 -72.35 53.83
CA GLN A 13 -20.49 -72.43 54.16
C GLN A 13 -20.67 -73.23 55.45
N LEU A 14 -21.32 -72.62 56.45
CA LEU A 14 -21.54 -73.22 57.76
C LEU A 14 -23.04 -73.26 58.02
N ARG A 15 -23.56 -74.44 58.38
CA ARG A 15 -24.93 -74.60 58.86
C ARG A 15 -24.90 -74.87 60.35
N GLY A 16 -25.79 -74.21 61.08
CA GLY A 16 -25.83 -74.36 62.53
C GLY A 16 -27.11 -73.81 63.14
N LYS A 17 -27.16 -73.83 64.47
CA LYS A 17 -28.27 -73.32 65.28
C LYS A 17 -27.87 -72.08 66.08
N ALA A 18 -26.76 -71.44 65.71
CA ALA A 18 -26.24 -70.27 66.40
C ALA A 18 -27.13 -69.04 66.11
N ARG A 19 -27.76 -68.49 67.16
CA ARG A 19 -28.75 -67.40 67.05
C ARG A 19 -28.14 -65.99 67.06
N GLY A 20 -26.93 -65.84 67.62
CA GLY A 20 -26.26 -64.54 67.76
C GLY A 20 -25.40 -64.10 66.57
N VAL A 21 -25.34 -64.90 65.50
CA VAL A 21 -24.43 -64.67 64.36
C VAL A 21 -25.21 -64.08 63.19
N GLY A 22 -24.84 -62.84 62.83
CA GLY A 22 -25.42 -61.98 61.79
C GLY A 22 -24.48 -61.80 60.59
N THR A 23 -25.02 -61.35 59.45
CA THR A 23 -24.15 -60.81 58.37
C THR A 23 -23.38 -59.60 58.89
N GLY A 24 -22.07 -59.56 58.66
CA GLY A 24 -21.16 -58.55 59.19
C GLY A 24 -20.54 -58.88 60.55
N HIS A 25 -20.94 -59.98 61.20
CA HIS A 25 -20.33 -60.41 62.47
C HIS A 25 -19.03 -61.19 62.23
N LEU A 26 -18.10 -61.04 63.17
CA LEU A 26 -16.93 -61.90 63.32
C LEU A 26 -17.22 -62.99 64.35
N PHE A 27 -16.78 -64.22 64.08
CA PHE A 27 -16.81 -65.30 65.05
C PHE A 27 -15.66 -66.29 64.81
N LYS A 28 -15.27 -67.01 65.86
CA LYS A 28 -14.23 -68.04 65.79
C LYS A 28 -14.86 -69.43 65.78
N LEU A 29 -14.50 -70.26 64.79
CA LEU A 29 -14.93 -71.66 64.74
C LEU A 29 -14.01 -72.53 65.62
N THR A 30 -14.59 -73.45 66.39
CA THR A 30 -13.86 -74.40 67.24
C THR A 30 -14.39 -75.81 67.05
N ASN A 31 -13.55 -76.83 67.28
CA ASN A 31 -13.88 -78.26 67.26
C ASN A 31 -14.32 -78.85 65.89
N TYR A 32 -13.86 -78.29 64.76
CA TYR A 32 -14.00 -78.91 63.44
C TYR A 32 -12.85 -79.90 63.14
N PRO A 33 -13.10 -81.09 62.55
CA PRO A 33 -12.06 -82.13 62.34
C PRO A 33 -10.83 -81.68 61.53
N ARG A 34 -11.01 -80.74 60.61
CA ARG A 34 -9.90 -80.13 59.86
C ARG A 34 -9.36 -78.94 60.66
N SER A 35 -8.18 -79.10 61.25
CA SER A 35 -7.64 -78.15 62.24
C SER A 35 -7.48 -76.73 61.69
N ASP A 36 -7.03 -76.58 60.44
CA ASP A 36 -6.85 -75.28 59.75
C ASP A 36 -8.16 -74.47 59.58
N GLN A 37 -9.34 -75.12 59.62
CA GLN A 37 -10.63 -74.43 59.51
C GLN A 37 -11.10 -73.82 60.84
N ASN A 38 -10.45 -74.12 61.97
CA ASN A 38 -10.79 -73.57 63.28
C ASN A 38 -10.18 -72.16 63.50
N ARG A 39 -10.58 -71.22 62.64
CA ARG A 39 -10.09 -69.84 62.59
C ARG A 39 -11.24 -68.84 62.73
N GLU A 40 -10.90 -67.56 62.69
CA GLU A 40 -11.88 -66.47 62.75
C GLU A 40 -12.45 -66.18 61.35
N TYR A 41 -13.76 -66.01 61.30
CA TYR A 41 -14.52 -65.81 60.07
C TYR A 41 -15.36 -64.55 60.14
N LEU A 42 -15.43 -63.85 59.00
CA LEU A 42 -16.40 -62.79 58.74
C LEU A 42 -17.60 -63.38 58.00
N VAL A 43 -18.81 -63.18 58.53
CA VAL A 43 -20.05 -63.61 57.88
C VAL A 43 -20.42 -62.62 56.78
N ILE A 44 -20.45 -63.08 55.53
CA ILE A 44 -20.76 -62.24 54.36
C ILE A 44 -22.19 -62.43 53.85
N SER A 45 -22.86 -63.50 54.24
CA SER A 45 -24.28 -63.74 53.99
C SER A 45 -24.83 -64.70 55.04
N ALA A 46 -26.04 -64.45 55.53
CA ALA A 46 -26.74 -65.32 56.45
C ALA A 46 -28.18 -65.50 55.98
N SER A 47 -28.59 -66.76 55.87
CA SER A 47 -29.97 -67.16 55.63
C SER A 47 -30.49 -67.88 56.86
N TYR A 48 -31.65 -67.46 57.35
CA TYR A 48 -32.27 -67.99 58.55
C TYR A 48 -33.58 -68.68 58.19
N GLN A 49 -33.73 -69.91 58.64
CA GLN A 49 -34.97 -70.66 58.58
C GLN A 49 -35.45 -70.88 60.01
N ILE A 50 -36.64 -70.36 60.31
CA ILE A 50 -37.27 -70.50 61.61
C ILE A 50 -38.56 -71.26 61.36
N SER A 51 -38.73 -72.39 62.02
CA SER A 51 -39.95 -73.18 61.97
C SER A 51 -40.51 -73.33 63.38
N GLN A 52 -41.82 -73.16 63.52
CA GLN A 52 -42.49 -73.30 64.80
C GLN A 52 -43.78 -74.08 64.57
N GLU A 53 -43.87 -75.29 65.10
CA GLU A 53 -45.14 -76.00 65.24
C GLU A 53 -45.85 -75.48 66.49
N SER A 54 -47.04 -74.89 66.30
CA SER A 54 -47.80 -74.22 67.36
C SER A 54 -48.77 -75.15 68.11
N VAL A 55 -48.66 -76.47 67.99
CA VAL A 55 -49.60 -77.41 68.62
C VAL A 55 -48.85 -78.40 69.52
N GLU A 56 -49.04 -78.23 70.82
CA GLU A 56 -48.41 -79.00 71.88
C GLU A 56 -49.08 -80.38 72.00
N SER A 57 -48.71 -81.32 71.13
CA SER A 57 -49.07 -82.73 71.29
C SER A 57 -47.89 -83.63 70.92
N GLY A 58 -47.21 -84.13 71.96
CA GLY A 58 -46.45 -85.39 72.01
C GLY A 58 -45.58 -85.82 70.82
N HIS A 59 -44.26 -85.73 71.03
CA HIS A 59 -43.19 -86.48 70.35
C HIS A 59 -42.99 -86.25 68.84
N GLY A 60 -42.35 -85.12 68.51
CA GLY A 60 -41.75 -84.86 67.21
C GLY A 60 -40.89 -83.59 67.21
N GLY A 61 -39.67 -83.65 67.78
CA GLY A 61 -38.75 -82.50 67.85
C GLY A 61 -38.12 -82.18 66.49
N GLY A 62 -38.77 -81.32 65.70
CA GLY A 62 -38.19 -80.72 64.50
C GLY A 62 -37.23 -79.56 64.81
N ASP A 63 -36.32 -79.25 63.89
CA ASP A 63 -35.36 -78.13 64.02
C ASP A 63 -36.06 -76.76 63.98
N GLN A 64 -36.24 -76.12 65.15
CA GLN A 64 -36.97 -74.84 65.28
C GLN A 64 -36.23 -73.62 64.70
N TYR A 65 -34.90 -73.68 64.62
CA TYR A 65 -34.09 -72.60 64.07
C TYR A 65 -32.86 -73.21 63.38
N GLN A 66 -32.62 -72.76 62.16
CA GLN A 66 -31.44 -73.10 61.38
C GLN A 66 -30.90 -71.84 60.71
N SER A 67 -29.59 -71.64 60.83
CA SER A 67 -28.84 -70.62 60.11
C SER A 67 -27.91 -71.28 59.10
N SER A 68 -27.95 -70.83 57.85
CA SER A 68 -26.94 -71.12 56.83
C SER A 68 -26.13 -69.85 56.59
N LEU A 69 -24.86 -69.89 56.99
CA LEU A 69 -23.92 -68.78 56.91
C LEU A 69 -22.94 -69.03 55.77
N VAL A 70 -22.61 -67.99 55.01
CA VAL A 70 -21.48 -67.97 54.08
C VAL A 70 -20.47 -66.99 54.66
N CYS A 71 -19.24 -67.47 54.83
CA CYS A 71 -18.19 -66.74 55.51
C CYS A 71 -16.89 -66.72 54.69
N ILE A 72 -16.04 -65.74 54.98
CA ILE A 72 -14.64 -65.69 54.54
C ILE A 72 -13.74 -65.60 55.76
N GLU A 73 -12.44 -65.88 55.61
CA GLU A 73 -11.49 -65.67 56.69
C GLU A 73 -11.45 -64.19 57.09
N ALA A 74 -11.44 -63.90 58.40
CA ALA A 74 -11.45 -62.53 58.90
C ALA A 74 -10.21 -61.70 58.48
N SER A 75 -9.08 -62.36 58.24
CA SER A 75 -7.85 -61.71 57.74
C SER A 75 -7.99 -61.25 56.28
N GLN A 76 -8.92 -61.83 55.52
CA GLN A 76 -9.18 -61.45 54.14
C GLN A 76 -10.05 -60.17 54.10
N PRO A 77 -9.57 -59.09 53.46
CA PRO A 77 -10.35 -57.86 53.37
C PRO A 77 -11.58 -58.05 52.48
N TYR A 78 -12.77 -57.79 53.04
CA TYR A 78 -14.01 -57.81 52.27
C TYR A 78 -14.19 -56.54 51.42
N ARG A 79 -14.62 -56.73 50.16
CA ARG A 79 -15.08 -55.66 49.26
C ARG A 79 -16.32 -56.11 48.51
N LEU A 80 -17.27 -55.20 48.32
CA LEU A 80 -18.48 -55.46 47.55
C LEU A 80 -18.18 -55.66 46.06
N LEU A 81 -18.89 -56.60 45.44
CA LEU A 81 -18.91 -56.74 43.99
C LEU A 81 -19.77 -55.62 43.39
N PRO A 82 -19.35 -55.02 42.26
CA PRO A 82 -20.11 -53.98 41.58
C PRO A 82 -21.32 -54.57 40.85
N MET A 83 -22.40 -54.85 41.59
CA MET A 83 -23.66 -55.37 41.04
C MET A 83 -24.64 -54.25 40.65
N THR A 84 -24.52 -53.08 41.27
CA THR A 84 -25.32 -51.89 40.93
C THR A 84 -24.99 -51.44 39.51
N VAL A 85 -26.01 -51.36 38.66
CA VAL A 85 -25.86 -50.86 37.29
C VAL A 85 -25.37 -49.42 37.32
N ARG A 86 -24.30 -49.13 36.57
CA ARG A 86 -23.80 -47.76 36.43
C ARG A 86 -24.80 -46.94 35.61
N PRO A 87 -25.10 -45.68 35.98
CA PRO A 87 -25.83 -44.77 35.11
C PRO A 87 -25.11 -44.62 33.77
N ILE A 88 -25.87 -44.68 32.67
CA ILE A 88 -25.33 -44.56 31.31
C ILE A 88 -26.21 -43.56 30.56
N VAL A 89 -25.59 -42.51 30.02
CA VAL A 89 -26.23 -41.60 29.08
C VAL A 89 -26.23 -42.26 27.70
N GLN A 90 -27.42 -42.54 27.17
CA GLN A 90 -27.60 -43.32 25.94
C GLN A 90 -27.20 -42.57 24.66
N GLY A 91 -27.13 -41.23 24.71
CA GLY A 91 -26.78 -40.42 23.56
C GLY A 91 -26.47 -38.97 23.93
N PRO A 92 -26.02 -38.15 22.95
CA PRO A 92 -25.70 -36.76 23.20
C PRO A 92 -26.93 -35.96 23.66
N GLN A 93 -26.67 -34.90 24.41
CA GLN A 93 -27.68 -33.95 24.86
C GLN A 93 -27.26 -32.53 24.46
N THR A 94 -28.18 -31.57 24.44
CA THR A 94 -27.81 -30.16 24.32
C THR A 94 -27.71 -29.51 25.70
N ALA A 95 -26.87 -28.48 25.79
CA ALA A 95 -26.64 -27.69 27.00
C ALA A 95 -26.32 -26.24 26.62
N MET A 96 -26.58 -25.32 27.54
CA MET A 96 -26.29 -23.90 27.35
C MET A 96 -24.92 -23.57 27.96
N VAL A 97 -24.08 -22.83 27.24
CA VAL A 97 -22.78 -22.37 27.77
C VAL A 97 -22.99 -21.30 28.85
N VAL A 98 -22.27 -21.40 29.96
CA VAL A 98 -22.41 -20.51 31.13
C VAL A 98 -21.07 -20.01 31.65
N GLY A 99 -21.09 -18.93 32.42
CA GLY A 99 -19.92 -18.33 33.03
C GLY A 99 -20.29 -17.17 33.97
N PRO A 100 -19.29 -16.40 34.44
CA PRO A 100 -19.52 -15.28 35.35
C PRO A 100 -20.38 -14.19 34.74
N GLN A 101 -21.14 -13.49 35.57
CA GLN A 101 -21.94 -12.34 35.14
C GLN A 101 -21.04 -11.23 34.55
N GLY A 102 -21.43 -10.69 33.39
CA GLY A 102 -20.69 -9.63 32.70
C GLY A 102 -19.56 -10.13 31.77
N GLU A 103 -19.35 -11.44 31.70
CA GLU A 103 -18.50 -12.07 30.69
C GLU A 103 -19.32 -12.50 29.47
N GLU A 104 -18.73 -12.45 28.28
CA GLU A 104 -19.29 -13.08 27.06
C GLU A 104 -18.62 -14.43 26.79
N ILE A 105 -17.38 -14.61 27.24
CA ILE A 105 -16.55 -15.78 26.97
C ILE A 105 -15.91 -16.21 28.29
N TRP A 106 -16.10 -17.48 28.67
CA TRP A 106 -15.48 -18.07 29.84
C TRP A 106 -14.78 -19.37 29.48
N THR A 107 -13.44 -19.33 29.43
CA THR A 107 -12.60 -20.45 29.03
C THR A 107 -11.33 -20.52 29.84
N ASP A 108 -10.69 -21.69 29.87
CA ASP A 108 -9.38 -21.89 30.47
C ASP A 108 -8.26 -22.12 29.44
N GLN A 109 -7.04 -22.43 29.91
CA GLN A 109 -5.85 -22.67 29.09
C GLN A 109 -5.97 -23.83 28.08
N TYR A 110 -7.01 -24.65 28.17
CA TYR A 110 -7.24 -25.79 27.28
C TYR A 110 -8.42 -25.56 26.31
N GLY A 111 -8.99 -24.35 26.30
CA GLY A 111 -10.18 -24.06 25.49
C GLY A 111 -11.45 -24.76 26.00
N ARG A 112 -11.51 -25.10 27.30
CA ARG A 112 -12.67 -25.73 27.92
C ARG A 112 -13.70 -24.67 28.30
N ILE A 113 -14.97 -25.06 28.35
CA ILE A 113 -16.07 -24.20 28.79
C ILE A 113 -16.83 -24.85 29.94
N LYS A 114 -17.77 -24.11 30.52
CA LYS A 114 -18.79 -24.65 31.45
C LYS A 114 -20.17 -24.56 30.83
N VAL A 115 -21.04 -25.48 31.20
CA VAL A 115 -22.40 -25.56 30.65
C VAL A 115 -23.43 -25.77 31.75
N HIS A 116 -24.65 -25.32 31.51
CA HIS A 116 -25.84 -25.69 32.26
C HIS A 116 -26.61 -26.76 31.48
N PHE A 117 -26.83 -27.91 32.10
CA PHE A 117 -27.67 -28.97 31.55
C PHE A 117 -29.13 -28.72 31.91
N TYR A 118 -30.05 -28.92 30.96
CA TYR A 118 -31.48 -28.64 31.18
C TYR A 118 -32.18 -29.51 32.23
N TRP A 119 -31.55 -30.60 32.68
CA TRP A 119 -32.04 -31.42 33.78
C TRP A 119 -31.49 -31.00 35.14
N ASP A 120 -30.51 -30.08 35.18
CA ASP A 120 -30.00 -29.53 36.44
C ASP A 120 -31.00 -28.51 37.00
N ARG A 121 -31.35 -28.69 38.27
CA ARG A 121 -32.33 -27.87 39.01
C ARG A 121 -31.71 -27.18 40.21
N HIS A 122 -30.42 -27.39 40.43
CA HIS A 122 -29.72 -27.01 41.66
C HIS A 122 -28.57 -26.06 41.41
N ASP A 123 -28.26 -25.74 40.15
CA ASP A 123 -27.31 -24.72 39.77
C ASP A 123 -27.98 -23.34 39.58
N GLN A 124 -27.15 -22.35 39.24
CA GLN A 124 -27.58 -20.97 38.99
C GLN A 124 -27.26 -20.52 37.56
N SER A 125 -27.00 -21.47 36.65
CA SER A 125 -26.55 -21.21 35.28
C SER A 125 -25.37 -20.22 35.20
N ASN A 126 -24.37 -20.41 36.07
CA ASN A 126 -23.20 -19.54 36.20
C ASN A 126 -21.89 -20.34 36.15
N GLU A 127 -20.76 -19.74 36.54
CA GLU A 127 -19.46 -20.39 36.52
C GLU A 127 -19.32 -21.60 37.45
N ASN A 128 -20.32 -21.90 38.30
CA ASN A 128 -20.31 -23.04 39.23
C ASN A 128 -21.22 -24.20 38.77
N SER A 129 -21.93 -24.06 37.65
CA SER A 129 -22.89 -25.06 37.17
C SER A 129 -22.26 -26.41 36.79
N SER A 130 -21.06 -26.40 36.21
CA SER A 130 -20.39 -27.64 35.78
C SER A 130 -18.88 -27.64 36.05
N CYS A 131 -18.28 -28.81 35.87
CA CYS A 131 -16.85 -28.94 35.66
C CYS A 131 -16.42 -28.31 34.32
N TRP A 132 -15.11 -28.22 34.08
CA TRP A 132 -14.57 -27.77 32.80
C TRP A 132 -14.69 -28.87 31.75
N ILE A 133 -15.39 -28.57 30.64
CA ILE A 133 -15.71 -29.51 29.57
C ILE A 133 -14.90 -29.16 28.33
N ARG A 134 -14.20 -30.15 27.76
CA ARG A 134 -13.44 -29.99 26.51
C ARG A 134 -14.37 -29.77 25.33
N VAL A 135 -13.92 -28.97 24.37
CA VAL A 135 -14.67 -28.64 23.15
C VAL A 135 -13.98 -29.24 21.94
N SER A 136 -14.72 -30.04 21.17
CA SER A 136 -14.29 -30.52 19.87
C SER A 136 -14.01 -29.34 18.93
N GLN A 137 -12.88 -29.39 18.23
CA GLN A 137 -12.47 -28.38 17.25
C GLN A 137 -12.44 -29.02 15.86
N TYR A 138 -12.51 -28.20 14.81
CA TYR A 138 -12.44 -28.67 13.43
C TYR A 138 -11.07 -29.30 13.11
N TRP A 139 -9.99 -28.68 13.58
CA TRP A 139 -8.61 -29.15 13.43
C TRP A 139 -7.77 -28.81 14.66
N ALA A 140 -7.06 -29.77 15.25
CA ALA A 140 -6.28 -29.57 16.47
C ALA A 140 -4.92 -30.27 16.40
N GLY A 141 -3.85 -29.48 16.34
CA GLY A 141 -2.46 -29.92 16.37
C GLY A 141 -1.71 -29.39 17.60
N LYS A 142 -0.39 -29.61 17.65
CA LYS A 142 0.47 -29.14 18.73
C LYS A 142 0.76 -27.64 18.58
N SER A 143 -0.08 -26.79 19.18
CA SER A 143 -0.03 -25.32 19.09
C SER A 143 -0.36 -24.73 17.71
N TRP A 144 -1.14 -25.45 16.90
CA TRP A 144 -1.65 -24.98 15.61
C TRP A 144 -3.00 -25.68 15.32
N GLY A 145 -3.87 -25.07 14.52
CA GLY A 145 -5.20 -25.60 14.19
C GLY A 145 -6.29 -24.54 14.23
N SER A 146 -7.56 -24.97 14.27
CA SER A 146 -8.72 -24.09 14.41
C SER A 146 -9.08 -23.91 15.88
N ILE A 147 -9.50 -22.71 16.27
CA ILE A 147 -10.09 -22.46 17.58
C ILE A 147 -11.33 -21.60 17.43
N HIS A 148 -12.46 -22.14 17.88
CA HIS A 148 -13.67 -21.36 18.08
C HIS A 148 -14.15 -21.70 19.48
N VAL A 149 -14.20 -20.73 20.39
CA VAL A 149 -14.65 -20.96 21.77
C VAL A 149 -16.15 -20.63 21.83
N PRO A 150 -17.02 -21.58 22.24
CA PRO A 150 -18.43 -21.28 22.46
C PRO A 150 -18.58 -20.17 23.51
N ARG A 151 -19.47 -19.22 23.24
CA ARG A 151 -19.75 -18.07 24.11
C ARG A 151 -20.90 -18.36 25.06
N ILE A 152 -20.95 -17.65 26.17
CA ILE A 152 -22.04 -17.74 27.17
C ILE A 152 -23.38 -17.48 26.46
N GLY A 153 -24.38 -18.30 26.76
CA GLY A 153 -25.72 -18.28 26.15
C GLY A 153 -25.86 -19.08 24.86
N GLN A 154 -24.76 -19.55 24.24
CA GLN A 154 -24.85 -20.41 23.05
C GLN A 154 -25.24 -21.85 23.41
N GLU A 155 -25.89 -22.53 22.48
CA GLU A 155 -26.27 -23.94 22.63
C GLU A 155 -25.21 -24.88 22.01
N VAL A 156 -24.79 -25.87 22.79
CA VAL A 156 -23.78 -26.86 22.41
C VAL A 156 -24.32 -28.27 22.56
N ILE A 157 -23.81 -29.19 21.73
CA ILE A 157 -24.05 -30.63 21.87
C ILE A 157 -22.98 -31.21 22.80
N VAL A 158 -23.39 -31.88 23.86
CA VAL A 158 -22.54 -32.56 24.83
C VAL A 158 -22.69 -34.07 24.68
N SER A 159 -21.59 -34.73 24.37
CA SER A 159 -21.46 -36.19 24.43
C SER A 159 -20.81 -36.61 25.75
N PHE A 160 -20.92 -37.88 26.10
CA PHE A 160 -20.38 -38.45 27.34
C PHE A 160 -19.44 -39.61 26.99
N LEU A 161 -18.18 -39.53 27.42
CA LEU A 161 -17.17 -40.55 27.08
C LEU A 161 -17.56 -41.89 27.72
N GLU A 162 -17.68 -42.94 26.91
CA GLU A 162 -18.20 -44.25 27.33
C GLU A 162 -19.61 -44.19 27.95
N GLY A 163 -20.38 -43.15 27.64
CA GLY A 163 -21.72 -42.91 28.22
C GLY A 163 -21.70 -42.51 29.70
N ASP A 164 -20.53 -42.24 30.28
CA ASP A 164 -20.37 -41.88 31.69
C ASP A 164 -20.81 -40.42 31.94
N PRO A 165 -21.87 -40.17 32.74
CA PRO A 165 -22.35 -38.81 33.04
C PRO A 165 -21.26 -37.90 33.63
N ASP A 166 -20.25 -38.47 34.30
CA ASP A 166 -19.16 -37.73 34.94
C ASP A 166 -18.05 -37.32 33.94
N ARG A 167 -18.18 -37.70 32.66
CA ARG A 167 -17.17 -37.45 31.60
C ARG A 167 -17.75 -36.76 30.37
N PRO A 168 -18.31 -35.55 30.52
CA PRO A 168 -18.84 -34.80 29.39
C PRO A 168 -17.72 -34.28 28.47
N ILE A 169 -18.06 -34.14 27.19
CA ILE A 169 -17.24 -33.49 26.15
C ILE A 169 -18.17 -32.83 25.13
N VAL A 170 -17.92 -31.58 24.76
CA VAL A 170 -18.70 -30.87 23.74
C VAL A 170 -18.29 -31.36 22.36
N SER A 171 -19.25 -31.81 21.57
CA SER A 171 -19.05 -32.43 20.26
C SER A 171 -19.61 -31.60 19.09
N GLY A 172 -20.44 -30.59 19.36
CA GLY A 172 -21.04 -29.76 18.30
C GLY A 172 -21.67 -28.46 18.82
N ARG A 173 -22.17 -27.66 17.88
CA ARG A 173 -22.91 -26.42 18.10
C ARG A 173 -24.15 -26.42 17.24
N VAL A 174 -25.21 -25.81 17.73
CA VAL A 174 -26.48 -25.71 17.00
C VAL A 174 -27.05 -24.32 17.12
N TYR A 175 -27.74 -23.88 16.07
CA TYR A 175 -28.56 -22.68 16.09
C TYR A 175 -29.95 -23.01 16.63
N ASN A 176 -30.64 -22.01 17.19
CA ASN A 176 -32.01 -22.13 17.69
C ASN A 176 -32.77 -20.81 17.45
N ALA A 177 -33.98 -20.68 18.01
CA ALA A 177 -34.82 -19.50 17.78
C ALA A 177 -34.26 -18.19 18.36
N GLU A 178 -33.48 -18.26 19.45
CA GLU A 178 -32.86 -17.11 20.09
C GLU A 178 -31.44 -16.84 19.55
N GLN A 179 -30.75 -17.89 19.10
CA GLN A 179 -29.44 -17.87 18.45
C GLN A 179 -29.63 -18.25 16.96
N PRO A 180 -30.13 -17.33 16.12
CA PRO A 180 -30.43 -17.61 14.73
C PRO A 180 -29.16 -17.81 13.90
N VAL A 181 -29.35 -18.40 12.72
CA VAL A 181 -28.30 -18.54 11.70
C VAL A 181 -27.79 -17.16 11.23
N PRO A 182 -26.53 -17.04 10.76
CA PRO A 182 -25.93 -15.75 10.36
C PRO A 182 -26.57 -15.13 9.11
N TYR A 183 -27.13 -15.97 8.24
CA TYR A 183 -27.75 -15.57 6.97
C TYR A 183 -29.21 -16.03 7.00
N GLU A 184 -30.12 -15.17 6.54
CA GLU A 184 -31.55 -15.46 6.59
C GLU A 184 -31.90 -16.70 5.73
N LEU A 185 -32.47 -17.72 6.37
CA LEU A 185 -32.91 -18.96 5.72
C LEU A 185 -34.44 -19.02 5.65
N PRO A 186 -35.01 -19.62 4.58
CA PRO A 186 -34.34 -20.38 3.52
C PRO A 186 -33.85 -19.52 2.33
N ALA A 187 -34.05 -18.20 2.35
CA ALA A 187 -33.76 -17.33 1.21
C ALA A 187 -32.30 -17.39 0.75
N ASN A 188 -31.35 -17.43 1.68
CA ASN A 188 -29.91 -17.43 1.40
C ASN A 188 -29.29 -18.84 1.55
N ALA A 189 -29.98 -19.88 1.11
CA ALA A 189 -29.51 -21.27 1.26
C ALA A 189 -28.19 -21.58 0.50
N THR A 190 -27.81 -20.74 -0.47
CA THR A 190 -26.55 -20.84 -1.22
C THR A 190 -25.38 -20.10 -0.57
N GLN A 191 -25.61 -19.37 0.53
CA GLN A 191 -24.56 -18.68 1.25
C GLN A 191 -23.94 -19.59 2.32
N SER A 192 -22.61 -19.59 2.37
CA SER A 192 -21.83 -20.28 3.38
C SER A 192 -20.70 -19.39 3.88
N GLY A 193 -20.19 -19.66 5.09
CA GLY A 193 -19.05 -18.88 5.60
C GLY A 193 -18.92 -18.87 7.11
N ILE A 194 -18.03 -18.01 7.59
CA ILE A 194 -17.75 -17.79 9.00
C ILE A 194 -17.93 -16.31 9.29
N LYS A 195 -18.86 -16.00 10.21
CA LYS A 195 -19.12 -14.65 10.71
C LYS A 195 -18.85 -14.62 12.21
N SER A 196 -17.96 -13.72 12.63
CA SER A 196 -17.63 -13.50 14.02
C SER A 196 -18.47 -12.38 14.64
N ARG A 197 -18.14 -12.00 15.88
CA ARG A 197 -18.74 -10.87 16.59
C ARG A 197 -17.69 -10.23 17.48
N SER A 198 -17.55 -8.91 17.44
CA SER A 198 -16.66 -8.21 18.38
C SER A 198 -17.05 -8.53 19.83
N SER A 199 -16.05 -8.66 20.71
CA SER A 199 -16.23 -9.03 22.11
C SER A 199 -15.33 -8.14 22.97
N LYS A 200 -15.79 -7.57 24.09
CA LYS A 200 -17.19 -7.55 24.59
C LYS A 200 -17.99 -6.39 24.01
N GLY A 201 -19.32 -6.46 24.09
CA GLY A 201 -20.23 -5.37 23.75
C GLY A 201 -20.41 -5.14 22.25
N GLY A 202 -20.10 -6.14 21.41
CA GLY A 202 -20.27 -6.02 19.97
C GLY A 202 -21.74 -5.91 19.57
N THR A 203 -22.05 -4.95 18.70
CA THR A 203 -23.39 -4.82 18.09
C THR A 203 -23.50 -5.70 16.84
N PRO A 204 -24.70 -5.85 16.23
CA PRO A 204 -24.87 -6.54 14.95
C PRO A 204 -23.97 -6.04 13.81
N ALA A 205 -23.52 -4.78 13.86
CA ALA A 205 -22.62 -4.21 12.86
C ALA A 205 -21.15 -4.60 13.06
N ASN A 206 -20.73 -5.01 14.26
CA ASN A 206 -19.31 -5.24 14.56
C ASN A 206 -18.91 -6.71 14.37
N PHE A 207 -18.25 -7.05 13.27
CA PHE A 207 -17.87 -8.43 12.96
C PHE A 207 -16.71 -8.53 11.97
N ASN A 208 -15.99 -9.65 11.98
CA ASN A 208 -15.17 -10.10 10.85
C ASN A 208 -15.89 -11.25 10.14
N GLU A 209 -15.87 -11.28 8.81
CA GLU A 209 -16.60 -12.27 8.00
C GLU A 209 -15.80 -12.71 6.78
N ILE A 210 -15.87 -14.02 6.50
CA ILE A 210 -15.55 -14.60 5.19
C ILE A 210 -16.79 -15.35 4.73
N ARG A 211 -17.41 -14.90 3.64
CA ARG A 211 -18.63 -15.49 3.06
C ARG A 211 -18.42 -15.85 1.60
N MET A 212 -18.90 -17.04 1.23
CA MET A 212 -18.97 -17.55 -0.13
C MET A 212 -20.45 -17.62 -0.54
N GLU A 213 -20.79 -17.00 -1.66
CA GLU A 213 -22.09 -17.08 -2.33
C GLU A 213 -21.95 -17.98 -3.56
N ASP A 214 -22.71 -19.07 -3.58
CA ASP A 214 -22.73 -20.07 -4.66
C ASP A 214 -23.95 -19.94 -5.60
N LYS A 215 -24.71 -18.84 -5.49
CA LYS A 215 -25.80 -18.56 -6.43
C LYS A 215 -25.26 -18.33 -7.84
N LYS A 216 -25.60 -19.25 -8.74
CA LYS A 216 -25.12 -19.25 -10.12
C LYS A 216 -25.37 -17.92 -10.85
N GLY A 217 -24.30 -17.31 -11.37
CA GLY A 217 -24.33 -16.03 -12.08
C GLY A 217 -24.27 -14.80 -11.17
N GLU A 218 -24.24 -15.01 -9.85
CA GLU A 218 -24.14 -13.99 -8.79
C GLU A 218 -23.12 -14.41 -7.72
N GLU A 219 -22.14 -15.26 -8.09
CA GLU A 219 -21.14 -15.78 -7.16
C GLU A 219 -20.30 -14.66 -6.55
N GLN A 220 -20.00 -14.75 -5.25
CA GLN A 220 -19.23 -13.73 -4.53
C GLN A 220 -18.39 -14.34 -3.41
N LEU A 221 -17.13 -13.91 -3.33
CA LEU A 221 -16.32 -14.01 -2.12
C LEU A 221 -16.34 -12.65 -1.42
N PHE A 222 -16.85 -12.60 -0.20
CA PHE A 222 -16.88 -11.40 0.63
C PHE A 222 -15.93 -11.58 1.83
N ILE A 223 -14.98 -10.66 1.97
CA ILE A 223 -14.04 -10.61 3.09
C ILE A 223 -14.25 -9.25 3.77
N HIS A 224 -14.57 -9.28 5.06
CA HIS A 224 -14.78 -8.09 5.86
C HIS A 224 -13.95 -8.15 7.14
N ALA A 225 -13.14 -7.12 7.34
CA ALA A 225 -12.39 -6.89 8.57
C ALA A 225 -13.00 -5.68 9.30
N GLU A 226 -13.36 -5.87 10.57
CA GLU A 226 -13.97 -4.80 11.40
C GLU A 226 -13.00 -3.63 11.64
N LYS A 227 -11.69 -3.91 11.65
CA LYS A 227 -10.67 -2.93 12.03
C LYS A 227 -9.45 -2.96 11.12
N ASN A 228 -8.52 -3.88 11.37
CA ASN A 228 -7.30 -4.02 10.57
C ASN A 228 -7.37 -5.32 9.76
N GLN A 229 -6.85 -5.29 8.55
CA GLN A 229 -6.58 -6.47 7.73
C GLN A 229 -5.09 -6.48 7.39
N ASP A 230 -4.37 -7.45 7.95
CA ASP A 230 -2.94 -7.67 7.67
C ASP A 230 -2.80 -8.89 6.76
N ILE A 231 -2.00 -8.77 5.70
CA ILE A 231 -1.72 -9.85 4.74
C ILE A 231 -0.20 -9.99 4.63
N GLU A 232 0.33 -11.19 4.89
CA GLU A 232 1.75 -11.50 4.83
C GLU A 232 1.98 -12.69 3.88
N VAL A 233 2.85 -12.50 2.88
CA VAL A 233 3.20 -13.50 1.87
C VAL A 233 4.72 -13.64 1.84
N GLU A 234 5.22 -14.82 2.19
CA GLU A 234 6.65 -15.08 2.40
C GLU A 234 7.47 -15.25 1.10
N ASN A 235 6.79 -15.39 -0.04
CA ASN A 235 7.46 -15.60 -1.32
C ASN A 235 6.77 -14.81 -2.44
N ASP A 236 5.81 -15.41 -3.15
CA ASP A 236 5.19 -14.81 -4.32
C ASP A 236 3.68 -14.61 -4.09
N GLU A 237 3.20 -13.38 -4.29
CA GLU A 237 1.77 -13.06 -4.39
C GLU A 237 1.40 -12.93 -5.87
N THR A 238 0.30 -13.57 -6.28
CA THR A 238 -0.28 -13.39 -7.62
C THR A 238 -1.74 -12.97 -7.49
N HIS A 239 -2.14 -12.00 -8.30
CA HIS A 239 -3.51 -11.49 -8.30
C HIS A 239 -3.96 -11.25 -9.74
N TRP A 240 -5.03 -11.94 -10.15
CA TRP A 240 -5.62 -11.83 -11.48
C TRP A 240 -7.10 -11.52 -11.36
N VAL A 241 -7.55 -10.50 -12.09
CA VAL A 241 -8.94 -10.06 -12.15
C VAL A 241 -9.40 -10.15 -13.60
N GLY A 242 -10.42 -10.98 -13.86
CA GLY A 242 -10.89 -11.25 -15.22
C GLY A 242 -11.76 -10.16 -15.85
N HIS A 243 -12.17 -9.15 -15.08
CA HIS A 243 -12.94 -7.99 -15.53
C HIS A 243 -12.42 -6.73 -14.83
N ASP A 244 -13.25 -6.05 -14.02
CA ASP A 244 -12.89 -4.78 -13.40
C ASP A 244 -12.40 -4.93 -11.96
N ARG A 245 -11.46 -4.06 -11.57
CA ARG A 245 -11.04 -3.88 -10.18
C ARG A 245 -11.26 -2.41 -9.78
N THR A 246 -11.97 -2.19 -8.67
CA THR A 246 -12.08 -0.89 -8.02
C THR A 246 -11.38 -0.92 -6.67
N LYS A 247 -10.57 0.10 -6.36
CA LYS A 247 -9.88 0.26 -5.08
C LYS A 247 -10.09 1.69 -4.59
N THR A 248 -10.49 1.84 -3.33
CA THR A 248 -10.68 3.15 -2.69
C THR A 248 -9.91 3.18 -1.38
N ILE A 249 -9.15 4.25 -1.16
CA ILE A 249 -8.41 4.53 0.08
C ILE A 249 -8.83 5.94 0.51
N ASP A 250 -9.50 6.05 1.66
CA ASP A 250 -10.08 7.32 2.10
C ASP A 250 -9.06 8.30 2.69
N ASN A 251 -7.91 7.79 3.14
CA ASN A 251 -6.86 8.59 3.77
C ASN A 251 -5.53 8.48 2.99
N ASP A 252 -4.62 7.59 3.41
CA ASP A 252 -3.26 7.53 2.88
C ASP A 252 -2.93 6.16 2.27
N GLU A 253 -2.23 6.15 1.13
CA GLU A 253 -1.59 4.97 0.54
C GLU A 253 -0.08 5.17 0.47
N THR A 254 0.68 4.18 0.95
CA THR A 254 2.14 4.12 0.79
C THR A 254 2.53 2.86 0.05
N VAL A 255 3.28 3.00 -1.03
CA VAL A 255 3.83 1.89 -1.82
C VAL A 255 5.35 1.96 -1.79
N HIS A 256 6.00 0.88 -1.33
CA HIS A 256 7.45 0.78 -1.30
C HIS A 256 7.93 -0.44 -2.08
N VAL A 257 8.51 -0.21 -3.26
CA VAL A 257 9.09 -1.24 -4.12
C VAL A 257 10.61 -1.17 -4.01
N LYS A 258 11.26 -2.27 -3.60
CA LYS A 258 12.71 -2.29 -3.32
C LYS A 258 13.59 -2.44 -4.55
N HIS A 259 13.07 -3.06 -5.61
CA HIS A 259 13.81 -3.31 -6.85
C HIS A 259 13.10 -2.60 -8.00
N ASP A 260 12.35 -3.32 -8.83
CA ASP A 260 11.71 -2.76 -10.02
C ASP A 260 10.20 -2.72 -9.90
N ARG A 261 9.59 -1.66 -10.46
CA ARG A 261 8.16 -1.59 -10.77
C ARG A 261 8.01 -1.45 -12.28
N THR A 262 7.18 -2.30 -12.88
CA THR A 262 6.75 -2.19 -14.28
C THR A 262 5.24 -2.02 -14.31
N GLU A 263 4.77 -1.05 -15.09
CA GLU A 263 3.36 -0.77 -15.30
C GLU A 263 3.09 -0.63 -16.79
N THR A 264 2.04 -1.30 -17.26
CA THR A 264 1.61 -1.28 -18.66
C THR A 264 0.11 -0.97 -18.69
N VAL A 265 -0.26 0.07 -19.43
CA VAL A 265 -1.66 0.45 -19.68
C VAL A 265 -1.88 0.45 -21.19
N ASP A 266 -2.68 -0.49 -21.68
CA ASP A 266 -2.84 -0.70 -23.14
C ASP A 266 -3.71 0.36 -23.84
N ASN A 267 -4.57 1.04 -23.09
CA ASN A 267 -5.50 2.04 -23.65
C ASN A 267 -5.24 3.42 -23.05
N ASN A 268 -5.96 3.80 -21.99
CA ASN A 268 -5.89 5.15 -21.43
C ASN A 268 -5.54 5.12 -19.95
N GLU A 269 -4.66 6.05 -19.54
CA GLU A 269 -4.39 6.38 -18.15
C GLU A 269 -4.86 7.82 -17.88
N THR A 270 -5.42 8.07 -16.69
CA THR A 270 -5.74 9.42 -16.22
C THR A 270 -5.30 9.58 -14.78
N ILE A 271 -4.42 10.54 -14.53
CA ILE A 271 -3.90 10.86 -13.20
C ILE A 271 -4.37 12.27 -12.83
N THR A 272 -5.04 12.41 -11.68
CA THR A 272 -5.44 13.71 -11.13
C THR A 272 -4.78 13.90 -9.77
N ILE A 273 -4.02 14.98 -9.62
CA ILE A 273 -3.40 15.39 -8.34
C ILE A 273 -4.06 16.68 -7.88
N GLY A 274 -4.64 16.68 -6.68
CA GLY A 274 -5.41 17.82 -6.17
C GLY A 274 -4.58 18.97 -5.60
N VAL A 275 -3.33 18.69 -5.17
CA VAL A 275 -2.43 19.68 -4.56
C VAL A 275 -1.06 19.63 -5.23
N ASP A 276 -0.16 18.77 -4.78
CA ASP A 276 1.25 18.75 -5.23
C ASP A 276 1.68 17.37 -5.73
N ARG A 277 2.47 17.33 -6.81
CA ARG A 277 3.26 16.15 -7.24
C ARG A 277 4.74 16.52 -7.19
N THR A 278 5.54 15.70 -6.50
CA THR A 278 7.00 15.80 -6.50
C THR A 278 7.60 14.54 -7.09
N GLU A 279 8.52 14.69 -8.04
CA GLU A 279 9.20 13.59 -8.73
C GLU A 279 10.71 13.78 -8.69
N LYS A 280 11.44 12.70 -8.42
CA LYS A 280 12.90 12.70 -8.38
C LYS A 280 13.43 11.45 -9.07
N VAL A 281 14.09 11.65 -10.21
CA VAL A 281 14.76 10.60 -10.97
C VAL A 281 16.25 10.66 -10.71
N GLY A 282 16.85 9.52 -10.32
CA GLY A 282 18.27 9.47 -9.90
C GLY A 282 19.28 9.38 -11.03
N ASN A 283 18.87 8.89 -12.21
CA ASN A 283 19.74 8.72 -13.37
C ASN A 283 19.10 9.28 -14.64
N ASN A 284 18.28 8.48 -15.35
CA ASN A 284 17.70 8.86 -16.63
C ASN A 284 16.17 8.80 -16.58
N GLU A 285 15.54 9.78 -17.24
CA GLU A 285 14.11 9.79 -17.57
C GLU A 285 13.98 9.89 -19.11
N THR A 286 13.14 9.04 -19.70
CA THR A 286 12.85 9.06 -21.14
C THR A 286 11.34 9.12 -21.33
N ILE A 287 10.86 10.15 -22.03
CA ILE A 287 9.45 10.33 -22.36
C ILE A 287 9.30 10.36 -23.87
N THR A 288 8.45 9.48 -24.42
CA THR A 288 8.14 9.43 -25.85
C THR A 288 6.65 9.73 -26.05
N ILE A 289 6.34 10.75 -26.85
CA ILE A 289 4.97 11.13 -27.21
C ILE A 289 4.78 10.86 -28.70
N GLY A 290 3.75 10.09 -29.05
CA GLY A 290 3.53 9.65 -30.44
C GLY A 290 2.85 10.69 -31.33
N VAL A 291 2.02 11.57 -30.76
CA VAL A 291 1.26 12.58 -31.51
C VAL A 291 1.50 13.96 -30.88
N ASP A 292 0.72 14.32 -29.85
CA ASP A 292 0.73 15.68 -29.29
C ASP A 292 1.02 15.68 -27.78
N ARG A 293 1.82 16.67 -27.33
CA ARG A 293 1.96 17.06 -25.92
C ARG A 293 1.48 18.49 -25.77
N THR A 294 0.55 18.73 -24.87
CA THR A 294 0.12 20.08 -24.46
C THR A 294 0.48 20.30 -23.00
N GLU A 295 1.13 21.41 -22.69
CA GLU A 295 1.54 21.78 -21.34
C GLU A 295 1.09 23.21 -21.04
N SER A 296 0.55 23.43 -19.84
CA SER A 296 0.09 24.73 -19.39
C SER A 296 0.56 24.98 -17.96
N VAL A 297 1.32 26.04 -17.77
CA VAL A 297 1.85 26.46 -16.47
C VAL A 297 1.22 27.79 -16.09
N GLY A 298 0.44 27.81 -15.00
CA GLY A 298 -0.34 28.99 -14.60
C GLY A 298 0.47 30.12 -13.97
N SER A 299 1.64 29.81 -13.41
CA SER A 299 2.54 30.80 -12.80
C SER A 299 3.94 30.72 -13.39
N ASN A 300 4.87 30.01 -12.75
CA ASN A 300 6.28 30.00 -13.15
C ASN A 300 6.73 28.59 -13.53
N GLU A 301 7.53 28.51 -14.58
CA GLU A 301 8.32 27.33 -14.93
C GLU A 301 9.80 27.67 -14.77
N THR A 302 10.60 26.76 -14.22
CA THR A 302 12.05 26.94 -14.10
C THR A 302 12.76 25.68 -14.59
N ILE A 303 13.60 25.83 -15.60
CA ILE A 303 14.38 24.74 -16.18
C ILE A 303 15.86 25.05 -15.99
N SER A 304 16.58 24.16 -15.32
CA SER A 304 18.03 24.26 -15.10
C SER A 304 18.73 23.06 -15.75
N ILE A 305 19.65 23.33 -16.67
CA ILE A 305 20.41 22.30 -17.37
C ILE A 305 21.88 22.43 -16.98
N GLY A 306 22.50 21.33 -16.52
CA GLY A 306 23.88 21.34 -16.02
C GLY A 306 24.95 21.33 -17.10
N THR A 307 24.74 20.62 -18.21
CA THR A 307 25.74 20.46 -19.28
C THR A 307 25.25 21.01 -20.62
N ASN A 308 24.24 20.39 -21.22
CA ASN A 308 23.82 20.67 -22.58
C ASN A 308 22.32 20.44 -22.76
N ARG A 309 21.68 21.34 -23.49
CA ARG A 309 20.32 21.16 -24.04
C ARG A 309 20.44 21.18 -25.56
N SER A 310 19.79 20.23 -26.22
CA SER A 310 19.66 20.16 -27.67
C SER A 310 18.19 20.16 -28.02
N GLU A 311 17.79 21.00 -28.96
CA GLU A 311 16.42 21.14 -29.41
C GLU A 311 16.37 21.09 -30.93
N THR A 312 15.40 20.38 -31.49
CA THR A 312 15.25 20.23 -32.94
C THR A 312 13.77 20.29 -33.28
N VAL A 313 13.38 21.30 -34.05
CA VAL A 313 12.02 21.52 -34.50
C VAL A 313 11.96 21.24 -36.01
N GLY A 314 11.08 20.33 -36.43
CA GLY A 314 11.01 19.86 -37.81
C GLY A 314 10.27 20.79 -38.78
N SER A 315 9.35 21.63 -38.26
CA SER A 315 8.62 22.64 -39.04
C SER A 315 8.82 24.01 -38.40
N ASP A 316 7.82 24.51 -37.66
CA ASP A 316 7.81 25.88 -37.17
C ASP A 316 7.90 25.91 -35.64
N GLU A 317 8.67 26.87 -35.13
CA GLU A 317 8.69 27.26 -33.73
C GLU A 317 8.15 28.69 -33.61
N THR A 318 7.24 28.93 -32.67
CA THR A 318 6.72 30.27 -32.37
C THR A 318 6.91 30.56 -30.89
N ILE A 319 7.69 31.59 -30.58
CA ILE A 319 7.90 32.09 -29.21
C ILE A 319 7.23 33.46 -29.09
N SER A 320 6.29 33.60 -28.16
CA SER A 320 5.61 34.85 -27.86
C SER A 320 5.87 35.26 -26.42
N ILE A 321 6.35 36.49 -26.20
CA ILE A 321 6.74 37.00 -24.89
C ILE A 321 6.03 38.34 -24.67
N GLY A 322 5.17 38.41 -23.66
CA GLY A 322 4.31 39.57 -23.42
C GLY A 322 5.02 40.76 -22.76
N ALA A 323 6.17 40.54 -22.12
CA ALA A 323 6.95 41.57 -21.44
C ALA A 323 8.40 41.60 -21.92
N ASN A 324 9.33 41.05 -21.15
CA ASN A 324 10.76 41.14 -21.42
C ASN A 324 11.37 39.77 -21.70
N ARG A 325 12.27 39.70 -22.69
CA ARG A 325 13.22 38.59 -22.89
C ARG A 325 14.62 39.11 -22.61
N SER A 326 15.41 38.36 -21.83
CA SER A 326 16.84 38.61 -21.63
C SER A 326 17.61 37.37 -22.01
N GLU A 327 18.67 37.53 -22.77
CA GLU A 327 19.53 36.45 -23.24
C GLU A 327 20.98 36.84 -23.01
N THR A 328 21.75 35.94 -22.39
CA THR A 328 23.16 36.14 -22.09
C THR A 328 23.93 34.92 -22.56
N VAL A 329 24.83 35.11 -23.52
CA VAL A 329 25.70 34.06 -24.05
C VAL A 329 27.12 34.31 -23.54
N GLY A 330 27.70 33.32 -22.86
CA GLY A 330 29.00 33.47 -22.20
C GLY A 330 30.21 33.36 -23.14
N ASN A 331 30.07 32.59 -24.22
CA ASN A 331 31.09 32.41 -25.25
C ASN A 331 30.53 32.86 -26.61
N ASP A 332 30.28 31.91 -27.51
CA ASP A 332 29.87 32.20 -28.88
C ASP A 332 28.37 31.94 -29.10
N GLU A 333 27.73 32.85 -29.84
CA GLU A 333 26.41 32.64 -30.44
C GLU A 333 26.58 32.55 -31.96
N THR A 334 25.94 31.56 -32.61
CA THR A 334 25.92 31.45 -34.07
C THR A 334 24.47 31.33 -34.54
N ILE A 335 24.04 32.29 -35.35
CA ILE A 335 22.71 32.30 -35.97
C ILE A 335 22.89 32.11 -37.47
N SER A 336 22.29 31.05 -38.03
CA SER A 336 22.29 30.77 -39.46
C SER A 336 20.86 30.72 -39.98
N ILE A 337 20.55 31.49 -41.02
CA ILE A 337 19.21 31.62 -41.59
C ILE A 337 19.30 31.35 -43.08
N GLY A 338 18.63 30.30 -43.55
CA GLY A 338 18.72 29.85 -44.95
C GLY A 338 17.92 30.69 -45.95
N ALA A 339 16.95 31.48 -45.47
CA ALA A 339 16.10 32.33 -46.31
C ALA A 339 16.14 33.79 -45.82
N ASN A 340 15.06 34.28 -45.20
CA ASN A 340 14.92 35.68 -44.83
C ASN A 340 14.95 35.88 -43.32
N ARG A 341 15.70 36.89 -42.85
CA ARG A 341 15.59 37.45 -41.50
C ARG A 341 14.89 38.81 -41.61
N SER A 342 13.83 39.03 -40.84
CA SER A 342 13.18 40.34 -40.70
C SER A 342 13.19 40.73 -39.23
N GLU A 343 13.65 41.95 -38.95
CA GLU A 343 13.76 42.49 -37.60
C GLU A 343 13.11 43.88 -37.60
N THR A 344 12.19 44.11 -36.66
CA THR A 344 11.49 45.39 -36.50
C THR A 344 11.59 45.81 -35.05
N VAL A 345 12.22 46.97 -34.82
CA VAL A 345 12.39 47.56 -33.49
C VAL A 345 11.48 48.77 -33.37
N GLY A 346 10.54 48.73 -32.41
CA GLY A 346 9.54 49.79 -32.25
C GLY A 346 10.05 51.08 -31.59
N SER A 347 11.18 51.00 -30.87
CA SER A 347 11.79 52.14 -30.18
C SER A 347 13.28 52.23 -30.53
N ASN A 348 14.19 51.96 -29.59
CA ASN A 348 15.62 52.06 -29.82
C ASN A 348 16.26 50.68 -29.94
N GLU A 349 17.18 50.55 -30.89
CA GLU A 349 18.16 49.47 -30.96
C GLU A 349 19.53 50.03 -30.55
N THR A 350 20.30 49.29 -29.75
CA THR A 350 21.68 49.66 -29.38
C THR A 350 22.59 48.46 -29.57
N ILE A 351 23.57 48.61 -30.46
CA ILE A 351 24.57 47.59 -30.75
C ILE A 351 25.92 48.11 -30.26
N SER A 352 26.55 47.38 -29.33
CA SER A 352 27.88 47.70 -28.81
C SER A 352 28.82 46.53 -29.09
N ILE A 353 29.92 46.79 -29.79
CA ILE A 353 30.86 45.76 -30.25
C ILE A 353 32.24 46.10 -29.68
N GLY A 354 32.81 45.17 -28.90
CA GLY A 354 34.07 45.41 -28.19
C GLY A 354 35.33 45.27 -29.04
N SER A 355 35.24 44.56 -30.17
CA SER A 355 36.34 44.33 -31.11
C SER A 355 35.89 44.70 -32.53
N ASN A 356 35.91 43.77 -33.48
CA ASN A 356 35.60 44.05 -34.88
C ASN A 356 34.13 43.73 -35.23
N GLN A 357 33.56 44.58 -36.07
CA GLN A 357 32.33 44.29 -36.81
C GLN A 357 32.69 44.13 -38.30
N SER A 358 32.33 43.00 -38.91
CA SER A 358 32.40 42.81 -40.37
C SER A 358 30.99 42.69 -40.93
N VAL A 359 30.73 43.38 -42.04
CA VAL A 359 29.43 43.33 -42.75
C VAL A 359 29.72 43.09 -44.23
N ASP A 360 29.47 41.86 -44.68
CA ASP A 360 29.64 41.46 -46.07
C ASP A 360 28.27 41.28 -46.72
N VAL A 361 27.99 42.09 -47.76
CA VAL A 361 26.69 42.09 -48.44
C VAL A 361 26.88 41.67 -49.89
N GLY A 362 26.25 40.57 -50.30
CA GLY A 362 26.43 40.00 -51.65
C GLY A 362 25.73 40.77 -52.78
N ASN A 363 24.61 41.46 -52.47
CA ASN A 363 23.85 42.25 -53.43
C ASN A 363 23.84 43.73 -53.02
N ASN A 364 22.70 44.24 -52.54
CA ASN A 364 22.52 45.65 -52.23
C ASN A 364 22.36 45.86 -50.72
N GLN A 365 23.10 46.83 -50.18
CA GLN A 365 22.83 47.41 -48.87
C GLN A 365 22.14 48.76 -49.07
N SER A 366 21.02 49.00 -48.38
CA SER A 366 20.33 50.30 -48.37
C SER A 366 20.16 50.79 -46.95
N THR A 367 20.55 52.04 -46.71
CA THR A 367 20.41 52.71 -45.41
C THR A 367 19.64 54.00 -45.63
N SER A 368 18.50 54.15 -44.95
CA SER A 368 17.66 55.34 -44.99
C SER A 368 17.52 55.91 -43.58
N ILE A 369 17.86 57.19 -43.40
CA ILE A 369 17.91 57.84 -42.09
C ILE A 369 16.97 59.04 -42.13
N GLY A 370 15.89 58.98 -41.34
CA GLY A 370 14.85 60.02 -41.36
C GLY A 370 15.23 61.34 -40.68
N LYS A 371 16.29 61.36 -39.87
CA LYS A 371 16.79 62.57 -39.19
C LYS A 371 18.28 62.78 -39.45
N SER A 372 19.14 62.42 -38.49
CA SER A 372 20.58 62.72 -38.54
C SER A 372 21.40 61.44 -38.47
N GLU A 373 22.43 61.32 -39.31
CA GLU A 373 23.52 60.36 -39.17
C GLU A 373 24.74 61.07 -38.57
N SER A 374 25.42 60.45 -37.62
CA SER A 374 26.73 60.90 -37.13
C SER A 374 27.70 59.73 -37.15
N ARG A 375 28.84 59.90 -37.82
CA ARG A 375 29.89 58.88 -37.92
C ARG A 375 31.22 59.45 -37.44
N ASN A 376 31.72 58.91 -36.33
CA ASN A 376 33.02 59.23 -35.78
C ASN A 376 33.97 58.05 -36.05
N VAL A 377 35.11 58.31 -36.68
CA VAL A 377 36.14 57.30 -36.97
C VAL A 377 37.43 57.74 -36.29
N GLY A 378 37.96 56.90 -35.38
CA GLY A 378 39.12 57.27 -34.54
C GLY A 378 40.47 57.15 -35.24
N GLN A 379 40.56 56.35 -36.30
CA GLN A 379 41.74 56.18 -37.14
C GLN A 379 41.36 56.49 -38.60
N ASP A 380 41.60 55.55 -39.51
CA ASP A 380 41.38 55.76 -40.94
C ASP A 380 39.98 55.34 -41.39
N ARG A 381 39.41 56.11 -42.31
CA ARG A 381 38.26 55.71 -43.12
C ARG A 381 38.70 55.59 -44.57
N SER A 382 38.64 54.37 -45.12
CA SER A 382 38.86 54.11 -46.54
C SER A 382 37.54 53.82 -47.26
N THR A 383 37.37 54.30 -48.48
CA THR A 383 36.18 54.05 -49.31
C THR A 383 36.62 53.86 -50.75
N SER A 384 36.24 52.71 -51.34
CA SER A 384 36.53 52.36 -52.72
C SER A 384 35.23 52.07 -53.44
N VAL A 385 34.97 52.76 -54.54
CA VAL A 385 33.72 52.66 -55.30
C VAL A 385 34.06 52.28 -56.74
N GLY A 386 33.59 51.10 -57.19
CA GLY A 386 33.93 50.58 -58.51
C GLY A 386 33.20 51.24 -59.69
N LYS A 387 32.11 51.98 -59.42
CA LYS A 387 31.36 52.74 -60.42
C LYS A 387 31.28 54.21 -60.02
N ASN A 388 30.08 54.70 -59.70
CA ASN A 388 29.85 56.10 -59.38
C ASN A 388 29.67 56.27 -57.87
N ASP A 389 30.41 57.20 -57.29
CA ASP A 389 30.11 57.77 -55.98
C ASP A 389 29.43 59.13 -56.19
N SER A 390 28.26 59.34 -55.56
CA SER A 390 27.47 60.57 -55.72
C SER A 390 27.12 61.13 -54.36
N VAL A 391 27.59 62.35 -54.10
CA VAL A 391 27.32 63.09 -52.87
C VAL A 391 26.52 64.33 -53.21
N ASN A 392 25.23 64.32 -52.86
CA ASN A 392 24.35 65.47 -53.02
C ASN A 392 24.06 66.11 -51.67
N VAL A 393 24.37 67.40 -51.52
CA VAL A 393 24.23 68.14 -50.25
C VAL A 393 23.38 69.36 -50.48
N GLY A 394 22.20 69.41 -49.87
CA GLY A 394 21.20 70.47 -50.11
C GLY A 394 21.54 71.84 -49.49
N LYS A 395 22.50 71.90 -48.57
CA LYS A 395 22.98 73.15 -47.96
C LYS A 395 24.51 73.23 -48.05
N ASN A 396 25.20 72.97 -46.95
CA ASN A 396 26.65 73.16 -46.86
C ASN A 396 27.39 71.83 -47.00
N PHE A 397 28.26 71.71 -48.00
CA PHE A 397 29.27 70.66 -48.07
C PHE A 397 30.60 71.21 -47.57
N SER A 398 31.13 70.63 -46.49
CA SER A 398 32.39 71.05 -45.87
C SER A 398 33.38 69.89 -45.85
N LEU A 399 34.52 70.08 -46.50
CA LEU A 399 35.66 69.17 -46.44
C LEU A 399 36.81 69.89 -45.74
N ASN A 400 37.20 69.40 -44.57
CA ASN A 400 38.29 69.95 -43.79
C ASN A 400 39.33 68.84 -43.56
N ALA A 401 40.60 69.12 -43.83
CA ALA A 401 41.71 68.21 -43.61
C ALA A 401 42.88 68.95 -42.95
N GLY A 402 43.55 68.31 -42.01
CA GLY A 402 44.65 68.92 -41.24
C GLY A 402 45.93 69.15 -42.05
N ASP A 403 46.21 68.31 -43.04
CA ASP A 403 47.43 68.39 -43.84
C ASP A 403 47.19 68.80 -45.30
N SER A 404 46.34 68.06 -46.02
CA SER A 404 46.01 68.41 -47.40
C SER A 404 44.69 67.83 -47.87
N ILE A 405 44.09 68.48 -48.87
CA ILE A 405 42.98 67.95 -49.67
C ILE A 405 43.52 67.79 -51.09
N THR A 406 43.36 66.59 -51.67
CA THR A 406 43.75 66.33 -53.06
C THR A 406 42.59 65.66 -53.80
N LEU A 407 42.18 66.29 -54.91
CA LEU A 407 41.20 65.76 -55.85
C LEU A 407 41.96 65.38 -57.12
N THR A 408 41.84 64.14 -57.57
CA THR A 408 42.57 63.63 -58.73
C THR A 408 41.61 63.00 -59.72
N THR A 409 41.80 63.28 -61.01
CA THR A 409 41.05 62.64 -62.10
C THR A 409 42.03 62.35 -63.23
N GLY A 410 42.39 61.08 -63.43
CA GLY A 410 43.44 60.70 -64.38
C GLY A 410 44.76 61.44 -64.08
N SER A 411 45.24 62.22 -65.05
CA SER A 411 46.46 63.05 -64.91
C SER A 411 46.21 64.48 -64.40
N ALA A 412 44.96 64.86 -64.14
CA ALA A 412 44.60 66.17 -63.58
C ALA A 412 44.48 66.10 -62.06
N SER A 413 44.82 67.19 -61.36
CA SER A 413 44.62 67.29 -59.92
C SER A 413 44.42 68.71 -59.40
N ILE A 414 43.70 68.80 -58.29
CA ILE A 414 43.62 69.99 -57.44
C ILE A 414 44.14 69.58 -56.07
N SER A 415 45.19 70.23 -55.59
CA SER A 415 45.78 69.95 -54.28
C SER A 415 45.82 71.22 -53.45
N MET A 416 45.37 71.15 -52.21
CA MET A 416 45.38 72.22 -51.23
C MET A 416 46.16 71.75 -50.01
N LYS A 417 47.14 72.52 -49.55
CA LYS A 417 47.97 72.18 -48.38
C LYS A 417 47.66 73.09 -47.19
N LYS A 418 47.99 72.65 -45.98
CA LYS A 418 47.80 73.41 -44.74
C LYS A 418 48.53 74.77 -44.69
N ASP A 419 49.57 74.95 -45.50
CA ASP A 419 50.28 76.22 -45.64
C ASP A 419 49.55 77.23 -46.55
N GLY A 420 48.36 76.87 -47.05
CA GLY A 420 47.55 77.68 -47.96
C GLY A 420 47.91 77.52 -49.44
N THR A 421 48.90 76.71 -49.78
CA THR A 421 49.27 76.45 -51.18
C THR A 421 48.16 75.69 -51.90
N ILE A 422 47.66 76.26 -53.00
CA ILE A 422 46.73 75.60 -53.92
C ILE A 422 47.45 75.35 -55.24
N VAL A 423 47.43 74.11 -55.72
CA VAL A 423 48.01 73.68 -56.98
C VAL A 423 46.94 73.06 -57.85
N ILE A 424 46.70 73.63 -59.02
CA ILE A 424 45.81 73.09 -60.05
C ILE A 424 46.70 72.60 -61.21
N ARG A 425 46.60 71.31 -61.55
CA ARG A 425 47.35 70.66 -62.63
C ARG A 425 46.40 70.00 -63.61
N GLY A 426 46.66 70.20 -64.89
CA GLY A 426 45.94 69.55 -65.98
C GLY A 426 46.61 69.84 -67.32
N LYS A 427 46.30 69.04 -68.34
CA LYS A 427 46.78 69.28 -69.72
C LYS A 427 46.30 70.63 -70.25
N ASN A 428 45.02 70.91 -70.04
CA ASN A 428 44.36 72.18 -70.33
C ASN A 428 43.65 72.63 -69.05
N ILE A 429 43.90 73.87 -68.62
CA ILE A 429 43.15 74.50 -67.54
C ILE A 429 42.36 75.64 -68.18
N THR A 430 41.05 75.49 -68.22
CA THR A 430 40.13 76.52 -68.69
C THR A 430 39.46 77.12 -67.48
N VAL A 431 39.60 78.44 -67.31
CA VAL A 431 38.87 79.21 -66.32
C VAL A 431 37.89 80.06 -67.08
N ASP A 432 36.63 79.63 -67.12
CA ASP A 432 35.55 80.30 -67.82
C ASP A 432 34.54 80.83 -66.79
N GLY A 433 34.19 82.10 -66.91
CA GLY A 433 33.33 82.80 -65.98
C GLY A 433 32.38 83.71 -66.75
N SER A 434 31.08 83.63 -66.44
CA SER A 434 30.07 84.53 -67.01
C SER A 434 30.11 85.96 -66.44
N GLY A 435 30.89 86.18 -65.37
CA GLY A 435 31.20 87.47 -64.76
C GLY A 435 32.68 87.81 -64.83
N ALA A 436 33.16 88.70 -63.94
CA ALA A 436 34.58 89.08 -63.91
C ALA A 436 35.44 88.01 -63.21
N ILE A 437 36.49 87.54 -63.89
CA ILE A 437 37.56 86.75 -63.26
C ILE A 437 38.58 87.72 -62.66
N THR A 438 38.71 87.74 -61.33
CA THR A 438 39.65 88.63 -60.62
C THR A 438 40.79 87.82 -60.01
N ILE A 439 42.03 88.10 -60.45
CA ILE A 439 43.24 87.51 -59.87
C ILE A 439 43.99 88.62 -59.14
N LYS A 440 44.12 88.50 -57.82
CA LYS A 440 44.85 89.45 -56.96
C LYS A 440 45.96 88.72 -56.22
N ALA A 441 47.17 89.26 -56.27
CA ALA A 441 48.31 88.80 -55.49
C ALA A 441 48.97 90.00 -54.80
N SER A 442 49.40 89.83 -53.55
CA SER A 442 50.15 90.84 -52.80
C SER A 442 51.62 90.96 -53.25
N LYS A 443 52.09 90.02 -54.06
CA LYS A 443 53.42 90.02 -54.70
C LYS A 443 53.25 89.99 -56.22
N ASN A 444 53.54 88.85 -56.85
CA ASN A 444 53.58 88.72 -58.31
C ASN A 444 52.56 87.69 -58.80
N VAL A 445 51.91 88.00 -59.92
CA VAL A 445 51.25 87.00 -60.76
C VAL A 445 52.20 86.68 -61.91
N THR A 446 52.65 85.42 -61.99
CA THR A 446 53.55 84.98 -63.05
C THR A 446 52.78 84.06 -64.00
N VAL A 447 52.50 84.57 -65.21
CA VAL A 447 51.92 83.77 -66.29
C VAL A 447 53.04 83.43 -67.27
N LYS A 448 53.23 82.14 -67.55
CA LYS A 448 54.22 81.65 -68.51
C LYS A 448 53.55 80.77 -69.54
N GLY A 449 53.76 81.09 -70.81
CA GLY A 449 53.31 80.31 -71.97
C GLY A 449 54.04 80.78 -73.23
N GLN A 450 54.08 79.94 -74.27
CA GLN A 450 54.67 80.32 -75.56
C GLN A 450 53.97 81.52 -76.21
N LYS A 451 52.68 81.73 -75.89
CA LYS A 451 51.89 82.89 -76.32
C LYS A 451 50.83 83.21 -75.27
N ILE A 452 50.81 84.46 -74.80
CA ILE A 452 49.73 85.00 -73.97
C ILE A 452 48.92 85.92 -74.88
N LEU A 453 47.65 85.58 -75.09
CA LEU A 453 46.73 86.37 -75.89
C LEU A 453 45.84 87.16 -74.93
N GLN A 454 46.00 88.47 -74.94
CA GLN A 454 45.07 89.42 -74.33
C GLN A 454 44.27 90.04 -75.47
N ASN A 455 42.94 90.12 -75.32
CA ASN A 455 42.10 90.95 -76.17
C ASN A 455 41.70 92.20 -75.41
#